data_AF-A0A9P7CJS7-F1
#
_entry.id   AF-A0A9P7CJS7-F1
#
_cell.length_a   1.000
_cell.length_b   1.000
_cell.length_c   1.000
_cell.angle_alpha   90.00
_cell.angle_beta   90.00
_cell.angle_gamma   90.00
#
_symmetry.space_group_name_H-M   'P 1'
#
loop_
_entity.id
_entity.type
_entity.pdbx_description
1 polymer ?
#
loop_
_entity_poly.entity_id
_entity_poly.type
_entity_poly.pdbx_seq_one_letter_code
_entity_poly.pdbx_strand_id
1 'polypeptide(L)'
;MFLGHLPYELILKIISLLDNEDMNTLFECSLDIYLKSKQDDFWKDLCKSRGIAYRDPRFSWRELYQSGNINDMCPHLGNYLFDCVDEKKRQFWSFADHPRTNHYPAIVLCLHPACQFFGEKDLSLINHCTQQQHSVLLTLSSFNGLDLWCHSCSKIINLNHVNHIGIQSEQYMIHHLFQRFMSLSKETHLDNNIIKGRREIEWNLYRIQSGNSLDYIVEKDWYIQWIEFITGKSDMIPGPLENQKLLRSDNSLNPEISLSQNFELISDLAKKYIETVYGISDFIVSTNDLQFNAEYCKLVHSIKIRHHMLQARYSQLFTPTRS
;
A
#
# COMPACT_ATOMS: atom_id res chain seq x y z
N MET A 1 -39.07 21.75 -9.85
CA MET A 1 -39.23 20.56 -8.97
C MET A 1 -39.03 21.04 -7.53
N PHE A 2 -39.86 20.64 -6.55
CA PHE A 2 -39.88 21.25 -5.20
C PHE A 2 -38.61 21.02 -4.32
N LEU A 3 -37.65 20.23 -4.79
CA LEU A 3 -36.49 19.79 -4.01
C LEU A 3 -35.54 20.93 -3.59
N GLY A 4 -35.48 22.04 -4.33
CA GLY A 4 -34.64 23.20 -3.99
C GLY A 4 -35.01 23.88 -2.65
N HIS A 5 -36.27 23.74 -2.23
CA HIS A 5 -36.77 24.30 -0.96
C HIS A 5 -36.59 23.36 0.25
N LEU A 6 -36.10 22.13 0.05
CA LEU A 6 -35.86 21.22 1.16
C LEU A 6 -34.61 21.64 1.96
N PRO A 7 -34.62 21.45 3.30
CA PRO A 7 -33.40 21.48 4.11
C PRO A 7 -32.31 20.61 3.49
N TYR A 8 -31.07 21.10 3.54
CA TYR A 8 -29.89 20.45 2.98
C TYR A 8 -29.74 18.98 3.43
N GLU A 9 -30.03 18.71 4.71
CA GLU A 9 -30.03 17.38 5.31
C GLU A 9 -31.03 16.41 4.64
N LEU A 10 -32.22 16.88 4.26
CA LEU A 10 -33.21 16.07 3.56
C LEU A 10 -32.84 15.86 2.09
N ILE A 11 -32.25 16.87 1.44
CA ILE A 11 -31.69 16.73 0.08
C ILE A 11 -30.60 15.65 0.09
N LEU A 12 -29.63 15.74 1.01
CA LEU A 12 -28.58 14.73 1.16
C LEU A 12 -29.16 13.34 1.43
N LYS A 13 -30.17 13.22 2.30
CA LYS A 13 -30.77 11.93 2.63
C LYS A 13 -31.51 11.31 1.45
N ILE A 14 -32.22 12.10 0.64
CA ILE A 14 -32.83 11.62 -0.62
C ILE A 14 -31.73 11.15 -1.57
N ILE A 15 -30.71 11.98 -1.81
CA ILE A 15 -29.61 11.69 -2.73
C ILE A 15 -28.79 10.47 -2.28
N SER A 16 -28.61 10.26 -0.98
CA SER A 16 -27.88 9.09 -0.44
C SER A 16 -28.49 7.75 -0.84
N LEU A 17 -29.79 7.72 -1.13
CA LEU A 17 -30.56 6.52 -1.50
C LEU A 17 -30.61 6.25 -3.01
N LEU A 18 -30.14 7.19 -3.85
CA LEU A 18 -30.13 7.06 -5.32
C LEU A 18 -28.86 6.39 -5.82
N ASP A 19 -28.93 5.65 -6.94
CA ASP A 19 -27.73 5.18 -7.63
C ASP A 19 -27.03 6.30 -8.42
N ASN A 20 -25.94 5.99 -9.11
CA ASN A 20 -25.16 7.01 -9.82
C ASN A 20 -25.90 7.60 -11.04
N GLU A 21 -26.78 6.84 -11.68
CA GLU A 21 -27.48 7.23 -12.91
C GLU A 21 -28.68 8.12 -12.57
N ASP A 22 -29.47 7.72 -11.57
CA ASP A 22 -30.54 8.54 -10.98
C ASP A 22 -30.01 9.87 -10.42
N MET A 23 -28.81 9.85 -9.81
CA MET A 23 -28.21 11.05 -9.24
C MET A 23 -27.72 12.05 -10.28
N ASN A 24 -27.08 11.57 -11.36
CA ASN A 24 -26.71 12.42 -12.50
C ASN A 24 -27.96 13.01 -13.16
N THR A 25 -29.00 12.18 -13.38
CA THR A 25 -30.32 12.62 -13.87
C THR A 25 -30.91 13.72 -12.97
N LEU A 26 -30.81 13.57 -11.64
CA LEU A 26 -31.30 14.57 -10.68
C LEU A 26 -30.51 15.89 -10.74
N PHE A 27 -29.19 15.84 -10.94
CA PHE A 27 -28.38 17.04 -11.14
C PHE A 27 -28.73 17.75 -12.45
N GLU A 28 -28.99 17.02 -13.52
CA GLU A 28 -29.40 17.59 -14.81
C GLU A 28 -30.82 18.20 -14.74
N CYS A 29 -31.71 17.59 -13.97
CA CYS A 29 -33.10 18.04 -13.79
C CYS A 29 -33.28 19.19 -12.77
N SER A 30 -32.26 19.60 -12.02
CA SER A 30 -32.39 20.56 -10.93
C SER A 30 -31.18 21.48 -10.75
N LEU A 31 -31.29 22.73 -11.20
CA LEU A 31 -30.23 23.73 -11.13
C LEU A 31 -29.74 24.00 -9.68
N ASP A 32 -30.63 24.04 -8.70
CA ASP A 32 -30.23 24.28 -7.30
C ASP A 32 -29.39 23.12 -6.74
N ILE A 33 -29.71 21.88 -7.12
CA ILE A 33 -28.95 20.70 -6.69
C ILE A 33 -27.65 20.60 -7.49
N TYR A 34 -27.67 20.94 -8.78
CA TYR A 34 -26.47 21.06 -9.62
C TYR A 34 -25.46 22.06 -9.07
N LEU A 35 -25.92 23.24 -8.64
CA LEU A 35 -25.05 24.27 -8.04
C LEU A 35 -24.47 23.79 -6.70
N LYS A 36 -25.27 23.11 -5.87
CA LYS A 36 -24.76 22.44 -4.65
C LYS A 36 -23.76 21.35 -4.99
N SER A 37 -23.96 20.56 -6.04
CA SER A 37 -23.01 19.53 -6.48
C SER A 37 -21.77 20.07 -7.21
N LYS A 38 -21.57 21.40 -7.23
CA LYS A 38 -20.25 22.02 -7.51
C LYS A 38 -19.42 22.29 -6.25
N GLN A 39 -20.00 22.14 -5.06
CA GLN A 39 -19.31 22.40 -3.79
C GLN A 39 -18.77 21.08 -3.20
N ASP A 40 -17.51 21.07 -2.78
CA ASP A 40 -16.91 19.85 -2.20
C ASP A 40 -17.56 19.42 -0.89
N ASP A 41 -18.07 20.36 -0.09
CA ASP A 41 -18.79 20.03 1.15
C ASP A 41 -20.09 19.25 0.89
N PHE A 42 -20.81 19.50 -0.22
CA PHE A 42 -21.95 18.68 -0.64
C PHE A 42 -21.56 17.21 -0.83
N TRP A 43 -20.47 16.97 -1.57
CA TRP A 43 -20.01 15.61 -1.84
C TRP A 43 -19.45 14.94 -0.59
N LYS A 44 -18.67 15.67 0.21
CA LYS A 44 -18.14 15.23 1.51
C LYS A 44 -19.25 14.82 2.48
N ASP A 45 -20.35 15.57 2.56
CA ASP A 45 -21.48 15.24 3.44
C ASP A 45 -22.35 14.11 2.86
N LEU A 46 -22.49 14.01 1.54
CA LEU A 46 -23.07 12.84 0.88
C LEU A 46 -22.27 11.56 1.19
N CYS A 47 -20.93 11.63 1.17
CA CYS A 47 -20.06 10.52 1.53
C CYS A 47 -20.25 10.10 2.99
N LYS A 48 -20.25 11.05 3.93
CA LYS A 48 -20.57 10.79 5.36
C LYS A 48 -21.93 10.13 5.53
N SER A 49 -22.95 10.55 4.76
CA SER A 49 -24.31 9.98 4.84
C SER A 49 -24.37 8.50 4.44
N ARG A 50 -23.42 8.04 3.60
CA ARG A 50 -23.18 6.63 3.25
C ARG A 50 -22.19 5.91 4.17
N GLY A 51 -21.76 6.54 5.26
CA GLY A 51 -20.76 5.97 6.18
C GLY A 51 -19.33 6.01 5.64
N ILE A 52 -19.04 6.81 4.61
CA ILE A 52 -17.71 6.91 4.00
C ILE A 52 -16.92 8.02 4.72
N ALA A 53 -15.77 7.65 5.29
CA ALA A 53 -14.92 8.56 6.05
C ALA A 53 -14.05 9.46 5.14
N TYR A 54 -13.79 10.69 5.61
CA TYR A 54 -13.04 11.71 4.86
C TYR A 54 -11.51 11.46 4.85
N ARG A 55 -10.88 11.45 3.66
CA ARG A 55 -9.48 11.86 3.34
C ARG A 55 -9.35 12.40 1.89
N ASP A 56 -8.12 12.51 1.40
CA ASP A 56 -7.56 13.66 0.67
C ASP A 56 -6.29 13.20 -0.12
N PRO A 57 -5.70 13.92 -1.11
CA PRO A 57 -6.14 15.15 -1.78
C PRO A 57 -6.36 15.05 -3.32
N ARG A 58 -5.95 13.97 -4.00
CA ARG A 58 -5.70 13.96 -5.48
C ARG A 58 -6.89 14.29 -6.38
N PHE A 59 -8.11 14.10 -5.89
CA PHE A 59 -9.35 14.30 -6.61
C PHE A 59 -10.42 14.83 -5.65
N SER A 60 -11.33 15.65 -6.16
CA SER A 60 -12.55 16.04 -5.45
C SER A 60 -13.41 14.79 -5.16
N TRP A 61 -14.22 14.86 -4.10
CA TRP A 61 -15.20 13.79 -3.80
C TRP A 61 -16.18 13.56 -4.96
N ARG A 62 -16.44 14.61 -5.76
CA ARG A 62 -17.21 14.54 -7.00
C ARG A 62 -16.58 13.62 -8.04
N GLU A 63 -15.28 13.77 -8.30
CA GLU A 63 -14.55 12.96 -9.29
C GLU A 63 -14.47 11.48 -8.86
N LEU A 64 -14.20 11.23 -7.56
CA LEU A 64 -14.24 9.89 -6.97
C LEU A 64 -15.63 9.25 -7.05
N TYR A 65 -16.69 10.05 -6.89
CA TYR A 65 -18.07 9.60 -7.03
C TYR A 65 -18.39 9.23 -8.48
N GLN A 66 -18.09 10.14 -9.41
CA GLN A 66 -18.35 9.95 -10.85
C GLN A 66 -17.54 8.80 -11.45
N SER A 67 -16.36 8.47 -10.89
CA SER A 67 -15.56 7.32 -11.33
C SER A 67 -16.06 5.96 -10.80
N GLY A 68 -17.14 5.90 -10.02
CA GLY A 68 -17.68 4.66 -9.45
C GLY A 68 -16.92 4.12 -8.22
N ASN A 69 -15.59 4.30 -8.19
CA ASN A 69 -14.65 3.89 -7.13
C ASN A 69 -15.12 4.14 -5.69
N ILE A 70 -15.96 5.16 -5.46
CA ILE A 70 -16.49 5.47 -4.12
C ILE A 70 -17.30 4.31 -3.51
N ASN A 71 -18.01 3.54 -4.32
CA ASN A 71 -18.82 2.40 -3.86
C ASN A 71 -17.94 1.17 -3.57
N ASP A 72 -16.73 1.13 -4.13
CA ASP A 72 -15.73 0.08 -3.88
C ASP A 72 -14.86 0.37 -2.63
N MET A 73 -14.91 1.59 -2.09
CA MET A 73 -14.19 1.96 -0.87
C MET A 73 -14.71 1.21 0.35
N CYS A 74 -13.80 0.78 1.22
CA CYS A 74 -14.14 0.17 2.50
C CYS A 74 -14.68 1.24 3.48
N PRO A 75 -15.97 1.24 3.86
CA PRO A 75 -16.51 2.22 4.81
C PRO A 75 -15.89 2.06 6.20
N HIS A 76 -15.37 0.87 6.51
CA HIS A 76 -14.68 0.58 7.78
C HIS A 76 -13.26 1.18 7.84
N LEU A 77 -12.71 1.69 6.74
CA LEU A 77 -11.41 2.37 6.75
C LEU A 77 -11.56 3.79 7.31
N GLY A 78 -11.64 3.91 8.64
CA GLY A 78 -11.89 5.19 9.32
C GLY A 78 -10.66 5.88 9.90
N ASN A 79 -10.82 7.13 10.36
CA ASN A 79 -9.79 7.85 11.12
C ASN A 79 -9.53 7.25 12.51
N TYR A 80 -10.52 6.57 13.09
CA TYR A 80 -10.42 5.86 14.37
C TYR A 80 -9.24 4.87 14.42
N LEU A 81 -8.80 4.36 13.25
CA LEU A 81 -7.65 3.48 13.15
C LEU A 81 -6.40 4.17 13.70
N PHE A 82 -6.19 5.46 13.40
CA PHE A 82 -5.04 6.23 13.87
C PHE A 82 -5.03 6.46 15.38
N ASP A 83 -6.20 6.55 16.01
CA ASP A 83 -6.32 6.80 17.46
C ASP A 83 -5.73 5.65 18.28
N CYS A 84 -5.69 4.44 17.71
CA CYS A 84 -5.12 3.25 18.36
C CYS A 84 -3.73 2.84 17.84
N VAL A 85 -3.19 3.47 16.77
CA VAL A 85 -1.94 3.03 16.12
C VAL A 85 -0.78 2.89 17.10
N ASP A 86 -0.57 3.85 18.00
CA ASP A 86 0.66 3.87 18.81
C ASP A 86 0.63 2.78 19.91
N GLU A 87 -0.54 2.45 20.43
CA GLU A 87 -0.76 1.31 21.32
C GLU A 87 -0.61 -0.02 20.56
N LYS A 88 -1.21 -0.11 19.37
CA LYS A 88 -1.13 -1.29 18.48
C LYS A 88 0.30 -1.57 18.01
N LYS A 89 1.07 -0.52 17.74
CA LYS A 89 2.50 -0.52 17.43
C LYS A 89 3.31 -1.09 18.60
N ARG A 90 3.08 -0.59 19.83
CA ARG A 90 3.74 -1.13 21.03
C ARG A 90 3.44 -2.62 21.23
N GLN A 91 2.17 -3.04 21.16
CA GLN A 91 1.75 -4.45 21.24
C GLN A 91 2.46 -5.33 20.20
N PHE A 92 2.48 -4.88 18.94
CA PHE A 92 3.08 -5.61 17.83
C PHE A 92 4.61 -5.79 17.96
N TRP A 93 5.35 -4.70 18.18
CA TRP A 93 6.82 -4.77 18.26
C TRP A 93 7.32 -5.39 19.56
N SER A 94 6.51 -5.42 20.63
CA SER A 94 6.80 -6.22 21.82
C SER A 94 6.71 -7.73 21.54
N PHE A 95 5.85 -8.15 20.61
CA PHE A 95 5.71 -9.56 20.23
C PHE A 95 6.74 -10.02 19.19
N ALA A 96 7.20 -9.11 18.31
CA ALA A 96 8.19 -9.42 17.27
C ALA A 96 9.54 -9.93 17.83
N ASP A 97 9.85 -9.68 19.10
CA ASP A 97 11.07 -10.17 19.76
C ASP A 97 10.93 -11.60 20.32
N HIS A 98 9.74 -12.21 20.24
CA HIS A 98 9.46 -13.50 20.88
C HIS A 98 10.10 -14.68 20.12
N PRO A 99 10.92 -15.56 20.75
CA PRO A 99 11.73 -16.58 20.06
C PRO A 99 10.96 -17.73 19.36
N ARG A 100 9.64 -17.62 19.22
CA ARG A 100 8.80 -18.53 18.42
C ARG A 100 8.50 -17.97 17.01
N THR A 101 9.04 -16.80 16.65
CA THR A 101 8.73 -16.09 15.39
C THR A 101 9.12 -16.80 14.10
N ASN A 102 10.15 -17.64 14.14
CA ASN A 102 10.76 -18.25 12.95
C ASN A 102 9.82 -19.04 12.02
N HIS A 103 8.59 -19.40 12.44
CA HIS A 103 7.66 -20.27 11.69
C HIS A 103 6.19 -19.75 11.64
N TYR A 104 5.90 -18.48 11.97
CA TYR A 104 4.50 -18.06 12.17
C TYR A 104 3.59 -18.21 10.93
N PRO A 105 2.40 -18.83 11.05
CA PRO A 105 1.27 -18.50 10.18
C PRO A 105 0.90 -17.03 10.36
N ALA A 106 0.16 -16.45 9.39
CA ALA A 106 -0.10 -15.03 9.36
C ALA A 106 -0.74 -14.52 10.68
N ILE A 107 -0.02 -13.65 11.40
CA ILE A 107 -0.45 -13.05 12.67
C ILE A 107 -1.47 -11.97 12.37
N VAL A 108 -2.50 -11.83 13.20
CA VAL A 108 -3.57 -10.86 13.02
C VAL A 108 -3.79 -10.04 14.29
N LEU A 109 -3.80 -8.72 14.12
CA LEU A 109 -4.06 -7.71 15.14
C LEU A 109 -5.37 -6.98 14.80
N CYS A 110 -6.32 -6.94 15.72
CA CYS A 110 -7.54 -6.13 15.53
C CYS A 110 -7.22 -4.64 15.70
N LEU A 111 -7.66 -3.80 14.76
CA LEU A 111 -7.46 -2.34 14.78
C LEU A 111 -8.68 -1.57 15.34
N HIS A 112 -9.59 -2.23 16.04
CA HIS A 112 -10.63 -1.51 16.79
C HIS A 112 -10.04 -0.93 18.09
N PRO A 113 -10.29 0.36 18.45
CA PRO A 113 -9.55 1.03 19.53
C PRO A 113 -9.73 0.41 20.91
N ALA A 114 -10.92 -0.10 21.21
CA ALA A 114 -11.22 -0.76 22.48
C ALA A 114 -10.84 -2.26 22.50
N CYS A 115 -10.28 -2.79 21.41
CA CYS A 115 -9.98 -4.21 21.27
C CYS A 115 -8.50 -4.51 21.53
N GLN A 116 -8.22 -5.63 22.22
CA GLN A 116 -6.87 -6.16 22.43
C GLN A 116 -6.63 -7.49 21.70
N PHE A 117 -7.52 -7.90 20.78
CA PHE A 117 -7.35 -9.16 20.06
C PHE A 117 -6.07 -9.16 19.21
N PHE A 118 -5.26 -10.18 19.43
CA PHE A 118 -4.02 -10.50 18.76
C PHE A 118 -3.87 -12.02 18.75
N GLY A 119 -3.64 -12.62 17.58
CA GLY A 119 -3.60 -14.08 17.43
C GLY A 119 -3.21 -14.50 16.01
N GLU A 120 -3.37 -15.79 15.69
CA GLU A 120 -3.14 -16.32 14.35
C GLU A 120 -4.40 -16.16 13.47
N LYS A 121 -4.25 -16.23 12.14
CA LYS A 121 -5.37 -16.21 11.19
C LYS A 121 -6.14 -17.54 11.21
N ASP A 122 -6.98 -17.73 12.21
CA ASP A 122 -7.68 -18.99 12.49
C ASP A 122 -9.21 -18.83 12.66
N LEU A 123 -9.88 -19.88 13.18
CA LEU A 123 -11.31 -19.85 13.52
C LEU A 123 -11.63 -18.90 14.70
N SER A 124 -10.69 -18.68 15.63
CA SER A 124 -10.88 -17.73 16.73
C SER A 124 -11.00 -16.29 16.23
N LEU A 125 -10.25 -15.93 15.17
CA LEU A 125 -10.36 -14.64 14.49
C LEU A 125 -11.74 -14.43 13.86
N ILE A 126 -12.30 -15.44 13.19
CA ILE A 126 -13.62 -15.36 12.56
C ILE A 126 -14.70 -15.17 13.64
N ASN A 127 -14.62 -15.93 14.73
CA ASN A 127 -15.50 -15.78 15.89
C ASN A 127 -15.35 -14.39 16.53
N HIS A 128 -14.13 -13.88 16.66
CA HIS A 128 -13.88 -12.55 17.19
C HIS A 128 -14.57 -11.45 16.37
N CYS A 129 -14.37 -11.45 15.05
CA CYS A 129 -14.91 -10.41 14.18
C CYS A 129 -16.44 -10.46 14.10
N THR A 130 -17.03 -11.66 14.07
CA THR A 130 -18.49 -11.85 14.03
C THR A 130 -19.16 -11.51 15.36
N GLN A 131 -18.58 -11.89 16.50
CA GLN A 131 -19.16 -11.61 17.82
C GLN A 131 -18.99 -10.15 18.26
N GLN A 132 -17.85 -9.52 17.95
CA GLN A 132 -17.53 -8.15 18.38
C GLN A 132 -17.86 -7.08 17.33
N GLN A 133 -18.32 -7.50 16.14
CA GLN A 133 -18.57 -6.62 14.98
C GLN A 133 -17.33 -5.78 14.56
N HIS A 134 -16.13 -6.27 14.85
CA HIS A 134 -14.89 -5.60 14.47
C HIS A 134 -14.51 -5.89 13.02
N SER A 135 -14.46 -4.85 12.19
CA SER A 135 -14.34 -4.99 10.74
C SER A 135 -12.91 -4.97 10.19
N VAL A 136 -11.97 -4.25 10.82
CA VAL A 136 -10.62 -4.03 10.25
C VAL A 136 -9.54 -4.73 11.06
N LEU A 137 -8.73 -5.50 10.33
CA LEU A 137 -7.66 -6.35 10.85
C LEU A 137 -6.35 -6.02 10.14
N LEU A 138 -5.28 -5.89 10.92
CA LEU A 138 -3.92 -5.88 10.39
C LEU A 138 -3.36 -7.29 10.41
N THR A 139 -3.04 -7.83 9.24
CA THR A 139 -2.41 -9.14 9.06
C THR A 139 -0.92 -8.94 8.79
N LEU A 140 -0.05 -9.66 9.50
CA LEU A 140 1.36 -9.79 9.20
C LEU A 140 1.60 -11.14 8.51
N SER A 141 2.27 -11.13 7.38
CA SER A 141 2.76 -12.34 6.70
C SER A 141 4.26 -12.22 6.47
N SER A 142 5.00 -13.28 6.82
CA SER A 142 6.46 -13.40 6.57
C SER A 142 6.85 -13.28 5.10
N PHE A 143 5.87 -13.38 4.18
CA PHE A 143 6.05 -13.27 2.74
C PHE A 143 5.49 -11.99 2.12
N ASN A 144 4.38 -11.43 2.65
CA ASN A 144 3.74 -10.23 2.07
C ASN A 144 4.03 -8.92 2.83
N GLY A 145 4.64 -9.00 4.02
CA GLY A 145 4.75 -7.85 4.91
C GLY A 145 3.44 -7.60 5.66
N LEU A 146 2.89 -6.39 5.53
CA LEU A 146 1.72 -5.93 6.29
C LEU A 146 0.50 -5.76 5.37
N ASP A 147 -0.51 -6.61 5.55
CA ASP A 147 -1.76 -6.63 4.80
C ASP A 147 -2.91 -6.11 5.67
N LEU A 148 -3.66 -5.11 5.17
CA LEU A 148 -4.87 -4.64 5.84
C LEU A 148 -6.08 -5.39 5.28
N TRP A 149 -6.83 -6.10 6.12
CA TRP A 149 -8.01 -6.87 5.73
C TRP A 149 -9.29 -6.30 6.36
N CYS A 150 -10.34 -6.18 5.57
CA CYS A 150 -11.68 -5.94 6.09
C CYS A 150 -12.48 -7.25 6.14
N HIS A 151 -12.84 -7.69 7.34
CA HIS A 151 -13.73 -8.84 7.54
C HIS A 151 -15.15 -8.54 7.02
N SER A 152 -15.73 -7.41 7.41
CA SER A 152 -17.10 -7.04 7.01
C SER A 152 -17.28 -6.84 5.50
N CYS A 153 -16.26 -6.36 4.79
CA CYS A 153 -16.26 -6.29 3.32
C CYS A 153 -15.65 -7.51 2.63
N SER A 154 -15.13 -8.49 3.39
CA SER A 154 -14.41 -9.67 2.90
C SER A 154 -13.34 -9.38 1.83
N LYS A 155 -12.62 -8.24 1.97
CA LYS A 155 -11.57 -7.81 1.03
C LYS A 155 -10.26 -7.47 1.73
N ILE A 156 -9.13 -7.71 1.06
CA ILE A 156 -7.87 -7.06 1.40
C ILE A 156 -8.00 -5.60 0.92
N ILE A 157 -7.73 -4.65 1.80
CA ILE A 157 -7.74 -3.21 1.52
C ILE A 157 -6.35 -2.75 1.04
N ASN A 158 -5.29 -3.46 1.42
CA ASN A 158 -3.93 -3.22 0.94
C ASN A 158 -3.57 -4.07 -0.29
N LEU A 159 -2.54 -3.63 -1.01
CA LEU A 159 -1.86 -4.28 -2.14
C LEU A 159 -2.72 -4.52 -3.39
N ASN A 160 -2.19 -4.11 -4.54
CA ASN A 160 -2.72 -4.50 -5.85
C ASN A 160 -2.56 -6.03 -6.03
N HIS A 161 -3.56 -6.80 -5.58
CA HIS A 161 -3.66 -8.24 -5.80
C HIS A 161 -3.99 -8.52 -7.27
N VAL A 162 -2.95 -8.48 -8.11
CA VAL A 162 -2.82 -8.95 -9.51
C VAL A 162 -3.78 -8.34 -10.55
N ASN A 163 -5.04 -8.02 -10.22
CA ASN A 163 -6.07 -7.55 -11.14
C ASN A 163 -6.84 -6.31 -10.65
N HIS A 164 -6.55 -5.79 -9.44
CA HIS A 164 -7.21 -4.59 -8.92
C HIS A 164 -6.22 -3.42 -8.84
N ILE A 165 -6.54 -2.33 -9.55
CA ILE A 165 -6.00 -1.01 -9.27
C ILE A 165 -6.65 -0.56 -7.96
N GLY A 166 -5.92 -0.67 -6.84
CA GLY A 166 -6.43 -0.26 -5.55
C GLY A 166 -6.85 1.21 -5.56
N ILE A 167 -7.92 1.55 -4.83
CA ILE A 167 -8.49 2.89 -4.86
C ILE A 167 -7.45 3.86 -4.26
N GLN A 168 -7.15 4.92 -5.01
CA GLN A 168 -6.06 5.84 -4.70
C GLN A 168 -6.17 6.54 -3.33
N SER A 169 -7.39 6.71 -2.82
CA SER A 169 -7.65 7.19 -1.47
C SER A 169 -7.34 6.12 -0.41
N GLU A 170 -7.80 4.87 -0.57
CA GLU A 170 -7.44 3.74 0.32
C GLU A 170 -5.91 3.57 0.41
N GLN A 171 -5.20 3.63 -0.72
CA GLN A 171 -3.73 3.57 -0.76
C GLN A 171 -3.07 4.67 0.08
N TYR A 172 -3.50 5.93 -0.07
CA TYR A 172 -3.00 7.05 0.75
C TYR A 172 -3.30 6.85 2.24
N MET A 173 -4.50 6.37 2.56
CA MET A 173 -4.94 6.09 3.93
C MET A 173 -4.03 5.05 4.61
N ILE A 174 -3.68 4.01 3.86
CA ILE A 174 -2.88 2.86 4.28
C ILE A 174 -1.39 3.22 4.38
N HIS A 175 -0.87 3.99 3.42
CA HIS A 175 0.51 4.48 3.46
C HIS A 175 0.79 5.27 4.75
N HIS A 176 -0.07 6.24 5.10
CA HIS A 176 0.08 7.02 6.34
C HIS A 176 -0.09 6.15 7.60
N LEU A 177 -0.93 5.11 7.56
CA LEU A 177 -1.07 4.13 8.65
C LEU A 177 0.23 3.36 8.86
N PHE A 178 0.84 2.86 7.78
CA PHE A 178 2.07 2.08 7.87
C PHE A 178 3.30 2.92 8.18
N GLN A 179 3.43 4.14 7.63
CA GLN A 179 4.50 5.05 8.04
C GLN A 179 4.48 5.30 9.56
N ARG A 180 3.31 5.56 10.16
CA ARG A 180 3.21 5.74 11.63
C ARG A 180 3.51 4.45 12.40
N PHE A 181 3.09 3.29 11.88
CA PHE A 181 3.33 1.98 12.50
C PHE A 181 4.81 1.54 12.44
N MET A 182 5.52 1.88 11.36
CA MET A 182 6.89 1.46 11.03
C MET A 182 7.96 2.51 11.35
N SER A 183 7.57 3.75 11.67
CA SER A 183 8.49 4.82 12.08
C SER A 183 9.18 4.50 13.40
N LEU A 184 10.37 5.06 13.61
CA LEU A 184 10.97 5.10 14.94
C LEU A 184 10.16 6.05 15.85
N SER A 185 10.25 5.81 17.15
CA SER A 185 9.56 6.53 18.22
C SER A 185 10.54 7.44 18.97
N LYS A 186 10.24 7.76 20.23
CA LYS A 186 11.23 8.33 21.19
C LYS A 186 11.56 7.33 22.31
N GLU A 187 11.12 6.08 22.18
CA GLU A 187 11.27 5.00 23.16
C GLU A 187 12.35 4.02 22.68
N THR A 188 13.57 4.14 23.20
CA THR A 188 14.75 3.41 22.71
C THR A 188 14.60 1.88 22.67
N HIS A 189 13.86 1.29 23.61
CA HIS A 189 13.57 -0.16 23.60
C HIS A 189 12.60 -0.56 22.48
N LEU A 190 11.59 0.27 22.21
CA LEU A 190 10.65 0.05 21.12
C LEU A 190 11.35 0.18 19.76
N ASP A 191 12.24 1.16 19.63
CA ASP A 191 13.02 1.43 18.43
C ASP A 191 13.94 0.25 18.06
N ASN A 192 14.60 -0.37 19.04
CA ASN A 192 15.40 -1.58 18.81
C ASN A 192 14.55 -2.75 18.28
N ASN A 193 13.35 -2.96 18.83
CA ASN A 193 12.45 -4.01 18.37
C ASN A 193 11.91 -3.72 16.96
N ILE A 194 11.60 -2.45 16.66
CA ILE A 194 11.22 -1.99 15.30
C ILE A 194 12.36 -2.31 14.32
N ILE A 195 13.59 -1.89 14.61
CA ILE A 195 14.75 -2.11 13.73
C ILE A 195 14.97 -3.60 13.50
N LYS A 196 14.97 -4.42 14.56
CA LYS A 196 15.17 -5.87 14.47
C LYS A 196 14.11 -6.56 13.62
N GLY A 197 12.84 -6.33 13.90
CA GLY A 197 11.76 -6.99 13.16
C GLY A 197 11.59 -6.46 11.72
N ARG A 198 11.89 -5.16 11.48
CA ARG A 198 11.99 -4.62 10.12
C ARG A 198 13.08 -5.32 9.31
N ARG A 199 14.29 -5.46 9.87
CA ARG A 199 15.39 -6.22 9.23
C ARG A 199 14.95 -7.62 8.86
N GLU A 200 14.26 -8.34 9.74
CA GLU A 200 13.77 -9.70 9.46
C GLU A 200 12.76 -9.75 8.29
N ILE A 201 11.75 -8.87 8.30
CA ILE A 201 10.75 -8.77 7.22
C ILE A 201 11.42 -8.42 5.89
N GLU A 202 12.24 -7.37 5.88
CA GLU A 202 12.85 -6.82 4.67
C GLU A 202 13.97 -7.75 4.13
N TRP A 203 14.65 -8.51 5.00
CA TRP A 203 15.59 -9.56 4.59
C TRP A 203 14.89 -10.76 3.97
N ASN A 204 13.75 -11.20 4.52
CA ASN A 204 12.96 -12.28 3.93
C ASN A 204 12.40 -11.87 2.55
N LEU A 205 11.91 -10.63 2.43
CA LEU A 205 11.51 -10.00 1.17
C LEU A 205 12.65 -9.98 0.14
N TYR A 206 13.85 -9.57 0.54
CA TYR A 206 15.04 -9.61 -0.31
C TYR A 206 15.44 -11.03 -0.75
N ARG A 207 15.29 -12.03 0.12
CA ARG A 207 15.60 -13.43 -0.23
C ARG A 207 14.62 -13.99 -1.27
N ILE A 208 13.32 -13.80 -1.08
CA ILE A 208 12.29 -14.32 -2.00
C ILE A 208 12.29 -13.59 -3.35
N GLN A 209 12.78 -12.34 -3.40
CA GLN A 209 12.96 -11.60 -4.66
C GLN A 209 13.76 -12.39 -5.71
N SER A 210 14.74 -13.21 -5.31
CA SER A 210 15.53 -14.04 -6.25
C SER A 210 14.72 -15.10 -7.03
N GLY A 211 13.52 -15.45 -6.56
CA GLY A 211 12.58 -16.35 -7.25
C GLY A 211 11.52 -15.64 -8.10
N ASN A 212 11.49 -14.30 -8.10
CA ASN A 212 10.49 -13.49 -8.79
C ASN A 212 11.11 -12.75 -9.99
N SER A 213 10.27 -12.18 -10.87
CA SER A 213 10.74 -11.26 -11.91
C SER A 213 11.20 -9.93 -11.30
N LEU A 214 12.28 -9.36 -11.83
CA LEU A 214 12.88 -8.09 -11.35
C LEU A 214 12.62 -6.99 -12.38
N ASP A 215 11.41 -6.45 -12.33
CA ASP A 215 10.86 -5.60 -13.40
C ASP A 215 10.85 -4.11 -13.07
N TYR A 216 11.34 -3.69 -11.90
CA TYR A 216 11.23 -2.32 -11.43
C TYR A 216 12.58 -1.69 -11.09
N ILE A 217 12.80 -0.46 -11.57
CA ILE A 217 14.07 0.27 -11.47
C ILE A 217 14.10 1.12 -10.19
N VAL A 218 15.15 0.95 -9.38
CA VAL A 218 15.43 1.78 -8.20
C VAL A 218 16.85 2.33 -8.18
N GLU A 219 17.01 3.55 -7.66
CA GLU A 219 18.29 4.25 -7.56
C GLU A 219 19.32 3.47 -6.70
N LYS A 220 20.58 3.49 -7.15
CA LYS A 220 21.65 2.63 -6.62
C LYS A 220 22.08 2.95 -5.20
N ASP A 221 22.23 4.23 -4.84
CA ASP A 221 22.68 4.62 -3.50
C ASP A 221 21.61 4.29 -2.45
N TRP A 222 20.33 4.58 -2.74
CA TRP A 222 19.20 4.18 -1.90
C TRP A 222 19.15 2.67 -1.71
N TYR A 223 19.31 1.90 -2.80
CA TYR A 223 19.34 0.44 -2.73
C TYR A 223 20.52 -0.07 -1.89
N ILE A 224 21.71 0.54 -1.97
CA ILE A 224 22.85 0.18 -1.11
C ILE A 224 22.50 0.43 0.36
N GLN A 225 21.96 1.59 0.72
CA GLN A 225 21.56 1.90 2.09
C GLN A 225 20.50 0.91 2.60
N TRP A 226 19.54 0.51 1.76
CA TRP A 226 18.57 -0.53 2.08
C TRP A 226 19.24 -1.89 2.35
N ILE A 227 20.18 -2.33 1.52
CA ILE A 227 20.94 -3.56 1.75
C ILE A 227 21.78 -3.47 3.03
N GLU A 228 22.40 -2.33 3.34
CA GLU A 228 23.18 -2.14 4.57
C GLU A 228 22.29 -2.15 5.82
N PHE A 229 21.09 -1.59 5.73
CA PHE A 229 20.07 -1.67 6.78
C PHE A 229 19.66 -3.13 7.05
N ILE A 230 19.18 -3.86 6.05
CA ILE A 230 18.67 -5.24 6.24
C ILE A 230 19.77 -6.24 6.64
N THR A 231 21.02 -6.01 6.22
CA THR A 231 22.16 -6.87 6.60
C THR A 231 22.77 -6.53 7.96
N GLY A 232 22.29 -5.48 8.64
CA GLY A 232 22.81 -5.08 9.95
C GLY A 232 24.17 -4.37 9.89
N LYS A 233 24.62 -3.92 8.70
CA LYS A 233 25.84 -3.11 8.55
C LYS A 233 25.65 -1.67 8.99
N SER A 234 24.41 -1.16 8.90
CA SER A 234 24.02 0.18 9.31
C SER A 234 22.65 0.13 10.00
N ASP A 235 22.49 0.87 11.10
CA ASP A 235 21.17 1.12 11.72
C ASP A 235 20.40 2.28 11.04
N MET A 236 21.01 2.94 10.05
CA MET A 236 20.36 4.00 9.27
C MET A 236 19.29 3.40 8.34
N ILE A 237 18.05 3.88 8.51
CA ILE A 237 16.91 3.55 7.65
C ILE A 237 17.02 4.42 6.38
N PRO A 238 16.95 3.87 5.14
CA PRO A 238 17.30 4.56 3.88
C PRO A 238 16.37 5.72 3.44
N GLY A 239 15.41 6.16 4.26
CA GLY A 239 14.46 7.22 3.90
C GLY A 239 13.53 6.87 2.72
N PRO A 240 12.75 7.83 2.20
CA PRO A 240 11.94 7.65 1.01
C PRO A 240 12.79 7.31 -0.22
N LEU A 241 12.23 6.57 -1.19
CA LEU A 241 12.94 6.29 -2.44
C LEU A 241 12.95 7.54 -3.34
N GLU A 242 14.15 7.96 -3.74
CA GLU A 242 14.39 9.12 -4.61
C GLU A 242 14.99 8.66 -5.95
N ASN A 243 14.17 8.60 -7.00
CA ASN A 243 14.61 8.18 -8.34
C ASN A 243 15.13 9.34 -9.20
N GLN A 244 15.12 10.59 -8.71
CA GLN A 244 15.45 11.80 -9.47
C GLN A 244 16.78 11.75 -10.22
N LYS A 245 17.82 11.13 -9.62
CA LYS A 245 19.15 10.96 -10.27
C LYS A 245 19.11 10.12 -11.56
N LEU A 246 18.06 9.32 -11.75
CA LEU A 246 17.86 8.49 -12.94
C LEU A 246 17.10 9.23 -14.04
N LEU A 247 16.52 10.38 -13.75
CA LEU A 247 15.66 11.12 -14.65
C LEU A 247 16.41 12.23 -15.39
N ARG A 248 15.87 12.61 -16.55
CA ARG A 248 16.22 13.81 -17.31
C ARG A 248 15.39 15.00 -16.83
N SER A 249 15.72 16.19 -17.34
CA SER A 249 15.02 17.45 -17.05
C SER A 249 13.55 17.49 -17.48
N ASP A 250 13.10 16.56 -18.32
CA ASP A 250 11.71 16.38 -18.75
C ASP A 250 10.97 15.28 -17.93
N ASN A 251 11.58 14.81 -16.84
CA ASN A 251 11.15 13.67 -16.03
C ASN A 251 11.11 12.32 -16.77
N SER A 252 11.65 12.20 -18.00
CA SER A 252 11.86 10.89 -18.63
C SER A 252 13.05 10.15 -18.01
N LEU A 253 13.08 8.82 -18.08
CA LEU A 253 14.23 8.04 -17.64
C LEU A 253 15.43 8.35 -18.55
N ASN A 254 16.63 8.51 -17.98
CA ASN A 254 17.84 8.67 -18.79
C ASN A 254 18.26 7.30 -19.37
N PRO A 255 18.29 7.09 -20.71
CA PRO A 255 18.62 5.80 -21.33
C PRO A 255 20.10 5.41 -21.23
N GLU A 256 20.98 6.35 -20.89
CA GLU A 256 22.43 6.12 -20.76
C GLU A 256 22.83 5.61 -19.36
N ILE A 257 21.87 5.43 -18.44
CA ILE A 257 22.11 4.77 -17.15
C ILE A 257 22.36 3.26 -17.34
N SER A 258 23.10 2.64 -16.43
CA SER A 258 23.39 1.21 -16.49
C SER A 258 23.15 0.45 -15.18
N LEU A 259 22.76 -0.81 -15.33
CA LEU A 259 22.43 -1.72 -14.24
C LEU A 259 23.66 -2.00 -13.37
N SER A 260 23.45 -1.99 -12.05
CA SER A 260 24.48 -2.09 -11.01
C SER A 260 25.49 -0.93 -10.94
N GLN A 261 25.41 0.09 -11.81
CA GLN A 261 26.15 1.36 -11.67
C GLN A 261 25.24 2.49 -11.17
N ASN A 262 24.11 2.71 -11.83
CA ASN A 262 23.18 3.82 -11.53
C ASN A 262 21.90 3.34 -10.85
N PHE A 263 21.45 2.13 -11.18
CA PHE A 263 20.22 1.55 -10.64
C PHE A 263 20.39 0.05 -10.35
N GLU A 264 19.48 -0.49 -9.55
CA GLU A 264 19.26 -1.93 -9.39
C GLU A 264 17.80 -2.28 -9.72
N LEU A 265 17.52 -3.58 -9.81
CA LEU A 265 16.18 -4.10 -10.12
C LEU A 265 15.57 -4.80 -8.93
N ILE A 266 14.28 -4.54 -8.70
CA ILE A 266 13.48 -5.15 -7.65
C ILE A 266 12.23 -5.84 -8.19
N SER A 267 11.71 -6.77 -7.41
CA SER A 267 10.45 -7.46 -7.70
C SER A 267 9.23 -6.59 -7.42
N ASP A 268 8.09 -6.92 -8.02
CA ASP A 268 6.80 -6.26 -7.76
C ASP A 268 6.42 -6.21 -6.27
N LEU A 269 6.74 -7.29 -5.55
CA LEU A 269 6.49 -7.42 -4.12
C LEU A 269 7.37 -6.46 -3.30
N ALA A 270 8.66 -6.37 -3.65
CA ALA A 270 9.58 -5.43 -3.01
C ALA A 270 9.22 -3.98 -3.35
N LYS A 271 8.84 -3.71 -4.60
CA LYS A 271 8.33 -2.42 -5.07
C LYS A 271 7.16 -1.97 -4.20
N LYS A 272 6.11 -2.79 -4.11
CA LYS A 272 4.92 -2.55 -3.26
C LYS A 272 5.27 -2.26 -1.80
N TYR A 273 6.17 -3.04 -1.20
CA TYR A 273 6.62 -2.81 0.17
C TYR A 273 7.28 -1.43 0.32
N ILE A 274 8.13 -1.05 -0.63
CA ILE A 274 8.86 0.24 -0.61
C ILE A 274 7.89 1.42 -0.76
N GLU A 275 6.96 1.39 -1.72
CA GLU A 275 5.95 2.47 -1.86
C GLU A 275 5.10 2.60 -0.59
N THR A 276 4.82 1.48 0.09
CA THR A 276 3.98 1.43 1.29
C THR A 276 4.71 1.94 2.54
N VAL A 277 5.93 1.46 2.81
CA VAL A 277 6.63 1.65 4.09
C VAL A 277 7.60 2.83 4.07
N TYR A 278 8.35 2.99 2.98
CA TYR A 278 9.31 4.08 2.81
C TYR A 278 8.66 5.30 2.14
N GLY A 279 7.75 5.06 1.21
CA GLY A 279 7.27 6.08 0.28
C GLY A 279 8.25 6.32 -0.85
N ILE A 280 7.80 7.07 -1.86
CA ILE A 280 8.59 7.45 -3.04
C ILE A 280 8.35 8.95 -3.25
N SER A 281 9.42 9.69 -3.53
CA SER A 281 9.31 11.11 -3.87
C SER A 281 8.75 11.33 -5.29
N ASP A 282 9.00 10.38 -6.18
CA ASP A 282 8.61 10.38 -7.60
C ASP A 282 7.91 9.05 -7.96
N PHE A 283 8.18 8.50 -9.16
CA PHE A 283 7.66 7.22 -9.63
C PHE A 283 8.76 6.16 -9.81
N ILE A 284 8.35 4.89 -9.75
CA ILE A 284 9.19 3.74 -10.08
C ILE A 284 8.85 3.29 -11.50
N VAL A 285 9.87 3.21 -12.37
CA VAL A 285 9.71 2.78 -13.76
C VAL A 285 9.69 1.25 -13.86
N SER A 286 8.75 0.68 -14.60
CA SER A 286 8.83 -0.73 -15.01
C SER A 286 9.66 -0.89 -16.28
N THR A 287 10.49 -1.92 -16.32
CA THR A 287 11.23 -2.35 -17.53
C THR A 287 10.28 -2.76 -18.66
N ASN A 288 9.05 -3.16 -18.33
CA ASN A 288 8.00 -3.50 -19.28
C ASN A 288 7.45 -2.27 -20.02
N ASP A 289 7.46 -1.08 -19.40
CA ASP A 289 7.02 0.16 -20.05
C ASP A 289 8.05 0.64 -21.09
N LEU A 290 9.33 0.31 -20.87
CA LEU A 290 10.45 0.71 -21.73
C LEU A 290 10.61 -0.16 -22.98
N GLN A 291 10.04 -1.38 -22.99
CA GLN A 291 10.39 -2.40 -23.98
C GLN A 291 10.01 -2.08 -25.44
N PHE A 292 9.05 -1.16 -25.64
CA PHE A 292 8.55 -0.77 -26.96
C PHE A 292 9.13 0.56 -27.46
N ASN A 293 9.91 1.28 -26.65
CA ASN A 293 10.52 2.55 -27.04
C ASN A 293 11.98 2.30 -27.49
N ALA A 294 12.26 2.67 -28.74
CA ALA A 294 13.55 2.48 -29.40
C ALA A 294 14.74 3.11 -28.65
N GLU A 295 14.50 4.21 -27.93
CA GLU A 295 15.53 4.91 -27.15
C GLU A 295 16.11 4.02 -26.03
N TYR A 296 15.27 3.19 -25.39
CA TYR A 296 15.67 2.33 -24.27
C TYR A 296 16.14 0.93 -24.72
N CYS A 297 16.23 0.64 -26.02
CA CYS A 297 16.60 -0.70 -26.49
C CYS A 297 17.94 -1.20 -25.92
N LYS A 298 18.96 -0.33 -25.80
CA LYS A 298 20.26 -0.68 -25.20
C LYS A 298 20.11 -1.08 -23.71
N LEU A 299 19.40 -0.25 -22.95
CA LEU A 299 19.11 -0.46 -21.52
C LEU A 299 18.37 -1.79 -21.32
N VAL A 300 17.24 -1.97 -21.99
CA VAL A 300 16.40 -3.18 -21.91
C VAL A 300 17.18 -4.43 -22.32
N HIS A 301 18.03 -4.35 -23.35
CA HIS A 301 18.88 -5.46 -23.77
C HIS A 301 19.91 -5.84 -22.69
N SER A 302 20.56 -4.85 -22.05
CA SER A 302 21.51 -5.09 -20.96
C SER A 302 20.86 -5.78 -19.74
N ILE A 303 19.63 -5.37 -19.41
CA ILE A 303 18.82 -5.97 -18.33
C ILE A 303 18.47 -7.43 -18.67
N LYS A 304 18.06 -7.71 -19.92
CA LYS A 304 17.73 -9.07 -20.38
C LYS A 304 18.97 -9.99 -20.36
N ILE A 305 20.14 -9.49 -20.80
CA ILE A 305 21.40 -10.25 -20.70
C ILE A 305 21.73 -10.58 -19.24
N ARG A 306 21.63 -9.62 -18.32
CA ARG A 306 21.89 -9.84 -16.89
C ARG A 306 20.98 -10.92 -16.31
N HIS A 307 19.68 -10.87 -16.61
CA HIS A 307 18.72 -11.89 -16.19
C HIS A 307 19.08 -13.28 -16.71
N HIS A 308 19.38 -13.42 -18.01
CA HIS A 308 19.79 -14.72 -18.57
C HIS A 308 21.09 -15.25 -17.95
N MET A 309 22.07 -14.38 -17.66
CA MET A 309 23.31 -14.78 -16.97
C MET A 309 23.06 -15.25 -15.53
N LEU A 310 22.14 -14.62 -14.81
CA LEU A 310 21.75 -15.05 -13.46
C LEU A 310 21.01 -16.40 -13.51
N GLN A 311 20.00 -16.52 -14.36
CA GLN A 311 19.25 -17.77 -14.55
C GLN A 311 20.16 -18.93 -14.94
N ALA A 312 21.08 -18.74 -15.89
CA ALA A 312 22.03 -19.77 -16.31
C ALA A 312 22.94 -20.26 -15.15
N ARG A 313 23.40 -19.34 -14.28
CA ARG A 313 24.17 -19.71 -13.07
C ARG A 313 23.34 -20.50 -12.07
N TYR A 314 22.07 -20.11 -11.85
CA TYR A 314 21.16 -20.89 -11.01
C TYR A 314 20.93 -22.29 -11.58
N SER A 315 20.67 -22.43 -12.88
CA SER A 315 20.49 -23.75 -13.51
C SER A 315 21.72 -24.66 -13.38
N GLN A 316 22.94 -24.11 -13.47
CA GLN A 316 24.19 -24.86 -13.29
C GLN A 316 24.44 -25.34 -11.85
N LEU A 317 23.88 -24.65 -10.85
CA LEU A 317 24.00 -25.05 -9.43
C LEU A 317 23.01 -26.15 -9.04
N PHE A 318 21.95 -26.38 -9.84
CA PHE A 318 20.90 -27.37 -9.56
C PHE A 318 20.81 -28.50 -10.59
N THR A 319 21.71 -28.59 -11.57
CA THR A 319 21.87 -29.83 -12.35
C THR A 319 22.42 -30.94 -11.45
N PRO A 320 21.68 -32.04 -11.20
CA PRO A 320 22.24 -33.16 -10.48
C PRO A 320 23.38 -33.76 -11.30
N THR A 321 24.56 -33.87 -10.71
CA THR A 321 25.67 -34.63 -11.28
C THR A 321 25.21 -36.07 -11.46
N ARG A 322 24.96 -36.48 -12.71
CA ARG A 322 24.76 -37.89 -13.05
C ARG A 322 26.07 -38.64 -12.78
N SER A 323 26.08 -39.38 -11.67
CA SER A 323 27.01 -40.47 -11.38
C SER A 323 26.76 -41.64 -12.30
#